data_AF-A0A0N4WPM1-F1
#
_entry.id   AF-A0A0N4WPM1-F1
#
_cell.length_a   1.000
_cell.length_b   1.000
_cell.length_c   1.000
_cell.angle_alpha   90.00
_cell.angle_beta   90.00
_cell.angle_gamma   90.00
#
_symmetry.space_group_name_H-M   'P 1'
#
loop_
_entity.id
_entity.type
_entity.pdbx_description
1 polymer ?
#
loop_
_entity_poly.entity_id
_entity_poly.type
_entity_poly.pdbx_seq_one_letter_code
_entity_poly.pdbx_strand_id
1 'polypeptide(L)'
;MNTSCACHYEYQFYEFAERMLLGLVALPIIVFGLCANLTSVRIFTHRLMSSSSINWYLAVLSASDTLILISAFFVLSLPRLGEYLTWWYANYIRLVFA
;
A
#
# COMPACT_ATOMS: atom_id res chain seq x y z
N MET A 1 23.49 18.71 -15.04
CA MET A 1 22.76 18.70 -13.76
C MET A 1 23.26 17.49 -12.97
N ASN A 2 24.10 17.72 -11.96
CA ASN A 2 24.65 16.66 -11.11
C ASN A 2 23.55 16.22 -10.13
N THR A 3 22.86 15.11 -10.43
CA THR A 3 21.95 14.46 -9.48
C THR A 3 22.78 13.62 -8.52
N SER A 4 23.45 14.30 -7.58
CA SER A 4 24.08 13.63 -6.44
C SER A 4 22.95 13.10 -5.56
N CYS A 5 22.74 11.79 -5.55
CA CYS A 5 21.82 11.15 -4.60
C CYS A 5 22.35 11.38 -3.17
N ALA A 6 21.80 12.38 -2.48
CA ALA A 6 22.07 12.61 -1.07
C ALA A 6 21.20 11.64 -0.26
N CYS A 7 21.83 10.67 0.41
CA CYS A 7 21.12 9.83 1.36
C CYS A 7 20.74 10.68 2.57
N HIS A 8 19.44 10.91 2.77
CA HIS A 8 18.94 11.57 3.97
C HIS A 8 18.83 10.52 5.10
N TYR A 9 19.66 10.67 6.12
CA TYR A 9 19.71 9.80 7.31
C TYR A 9 18.72 10.21 8.40
N GLU A 10 18.18 11.44 8.32
CA GLU A 10 17.16 11.93 9.25
C GLU A 10 15.78 11.97 8.59
N TYR A 11 14.77 11.58 9.36
CA TYR A 11 13.37 11.64 8.96
C TYR A 11 12.94 13.11 8.85
N GLN A 12 12.94 13.64 7.62
CA GLN A 12 12.36 14.95 7.34
C GLN A 12 10.84 14.85 7.45
N PHE A 13 10.25 15.71 8.27
CA PHE A 13 8.79 15.81 8.38
C PHE A 13 8.23 16.33 7.06
N TYR A 14 7.37 15.52 6.42
CA TYR A 14 6.65 15.91 5.21
C TYR A 14 5.83 17.18 5.44
N GLU A 15 5.75 18.05 4.44
CA GLU A 15 4.91 19.24 4.50
C GLU A 15 3.41 18.86 4.62
N PHE A 16 2.60 19.75 5.19
CA PHE A 16 1.17 19.50 5.39
C PHE A 16 0.44 19.11 4.10
N ALA A 17 0.82 19.70 2.96
CA ALA A 17 0.27 19.38 1.65
C ALA A 17 0.56 17.93 1.24
N GLU A 18 1.78 17.44 1.45
CA GLU A 18 2.19 16.08 1.12
C GLU A 18 1.52 15.05 2.03
N ARG A 19 1.36 15.39 3.32
CA ARG A 19 0.58 14.58 4.27
C ARG A 19 -0.87 14.45 3.86
N MET A 20 -1.49 15.53 3.40
CA MET A 20 -2.87 15.51 2.90
C MET A 20 -2.98 14.68 1.62
N LEU A 21 -2.05 14.81 0.68
CA LEU A 21 -2.11 14.11 -0.59
C LEU A 21 -1.87 12.59 -0.41
N LEU A 22 -0.84 12.21 0.33
CA LEU A 22 -0.50 10.80 0.60
C LEU A 22 -1.42 10.15 1.64
N GLY A 23 -1.96 10.94 2.57
CA GLY A 23 -2.88 10.46 3.59
C GLY A 23 -4.31 10.37 3.08
N LEU A 24 -4.89 11.47 2.62
CA LEU A 24 -6.32 11.59 2.33
C LEU A 24 -6.71 11.18 0.91
N VAL A 25 -5.85 11.42 -0.09
CA VAL A 25 -6.15 11.05 -1.48
C VAL A 25 -5.66 9.64 -1.79
N ALA A 26 -4.47 9.26 -1.34
CA ALA A 26 -3.94 7.93 -1.64
C ALA A 26 -4.66 6.81 -0.87
N LEU A 27 -5.13 7.04 0.36
CA LEU A 27 -5.88 6.03 1.13
C LEU A 27 -7.12 5.47 0.41
N PRO A 28 -8.09 6.28 -0.03
CA PRO A 28 -9.28 5.75 -0.70
C PRO A 28 -8.94 5.02 -2.00
N ILE A 29 -7.90 5.46 -2.71
CA ILE A 29 -7.41 4.78 -3.92
C ILE A 29 -6.83 3.40 -3.57
N ILE A 30 -6.01 3.32 -2.51
CA ILE A 30 -5.44 2.05 -2.04
C ILE A 30 -6.55 1.10 -1.59
N VAL A 31 -7.55 1.59 -0.84
CA VAL A 31 -8.70 0.79 -0.39
C VAL A 31 -9.52 0.29 -1.57
N PHE A 32 -9.81 1.15 -2.54
CA PHE A 32 -10.54 0.77 -3.75
C PHE A 32 -9.78 -0.30 -4.55
N GLY A 33 -8.48 -0.11 -4.75
CA GLY A 33 -7.62 -1.08 -5.42
C GLY A 33 -7.56 -2.43 -4.68
N LEU A 34 -7.51 -2.41 -3.34
CA LEU A 34 -7.56 -3.61 -2.51
C LEU A 34 -8.89 -4.36 -2.69
N CYS A 35 -10.02 -3.66 -2.65
CA CYS A 35 -11.33 -4.26 -2.86
C CYS A 35 -11.46 -4.84 -4.27
N ALA A 36 -11.03 -4.11 -5.30
CA ALA A 36 -11.09 -4.55 -6.69
C ALA A 36 -10.23 -5.80 -6.93
N ASN A 37 -8.95 -5.76 -6.52
CA ASN A 37 -8.03 -6.87 -6.71
C ASN A 37 -8.37 -8.09 -5.83
N LEU A 38 -8.92 -7.89 -4.63
CA LEU A 38 -9.40 -9.01 -3.81
C LEU A 38 -10.62 -9.69 -4.45
N THR A 39 -11.50 -8.91 -5.08
CA THR A 39 -12.66 -9.41 -5.82
C THR A 39 -12.22 -10.20 -7.04
N SER A 40 -11.25 -9.69 -7.78
CA SER A 40 -10.62 -10.37 -8.93
C SER A 40 -9.99 -11.70 -8.52
N VAL A 41 -9.18 -11.75 -7.45
CA VAL A 41 -8.65 -13.01 -6.92
C VAL A 41 -9.77 -13.98 -6.56
N ARG A 42 -10.81 -13.54 -5.81
CA ARG A 42 -11.93 -14.41 -5.45
C ARG A 42 -12.67 -14.99 -6.65
N ILE A 43 -12.86 -14.20 -7.70
CA ILE A 43 -13.55 -14.63 -8.92
C ILE A 43 -12.69 -15.64 -9.69
N PHE A 44 -11.40 -15.38 -9.86
CA PHE A 44 -10.51 -16.28 -10.62
C PHE A 44 -10.13 -17.55 -9.87
N THR A 45 -10.12 -17.54 -8.52
CA THR A 45 -9.90 -18.74 -7.69
C THR A 45 -11.11 -19.67 -7.63
N HIS A 46 -12.28 -19.25 -8.12
CA HIS A 46 -13.48 -20.10 -8.11
C HIS A 46 -13.30 -21.37 -8.97
N ARG A 47 -13.74 -22.52 -8.43
CA ARG A 47 -13.53 -23.88 -8.99
C ARG A 47 -13.97 -24.07 -10.45
N LEU A 48 -14.86 -23.20 -10.95
CA LEU A 48 -15.41 -23.23 -12.31
C LEU A 48 -14.49 -22.59 -13.37
N MET A 49 -13.50 -21.78 -13.00
CA MET A 49 -12.61 -21.07 -13.94
C MET A 49 -11.13 -21.50 -13.89
N SER A 50 -10.76 -22.38 -12.94
CA SER A 50 -9.40 -22.93 -12.79
C SER A 50 -8.96 -23.84 -13.95
N SER A 51 -9.81 -24.09 -14.94
CA SER A 51 -9.50 -24.99 -16.07
C SER A 51 -8.67 -24.33 -17.18
N SER A 52 -8.54 -22.99 -17.18
CA SER A 52 -7.78 -22.26 -18.20
C SER A 52 -6.55 -21.57 -17.60
N SER A 53 -5.39 -21.78 -18.21
CA SER A 53 -4.09 -21.21 -17.79
C SER A 53 -4.09 -19.67 -17.70
N ILE A 54 -4.87 -19.00 -18.54
CA ILE A 54 -5.05 -17.54 -18.53
C ILE A 54 -5.72 -17.03 -17.24
N ASN A 55 -6.72 -17.73 -16.72
CA ASN A 55 -7.40 -17.30 -15.49
C ASN A 55 -6.47 -17.43 -14.29
N TRP A 56 -5.53 -18.37 -14.34
CA TRP A 56 -4.54 -18.52 -13.29
C TRP A 56 -3.47 -17.43 -13.33
N TYR A 57 -3.05 -17.01 -14.52
CA TYR A 57 -2.19 -15.84 -14.68
C TYR A 57 -2.87 -14.56 -14.14
N LEU A 58 -4.14 -14.33 -14.49
CA LEU A 58 -4.89 -13.16 -14.01
C LEU A 58 -5.10 -13.19 -12.49
N ALA A 59 -5.26 -14.37 -11.88
CA ALA A 59 -5.33 -14.50 -10.43
C ALA A 59 -4.01 -14.15 -9.74
N VAL A 60 -2.88 -14.64 -10.26
CA VAL A 60 -1.54 -14.35 -9.73
C VAL A 60 -1.20 -12.87 -9.90
N LEU A 61 -1.55 -12.27 -11.05
CA LEU A 61 -1.39 -10.84 -11.29
C LEU A 61 -2.18 -10.04 -10.25
N SER A 62 -3.48 -10.33 -10.10
CA SER A 62 -4.33 -9.66 -9.13
C SER A 62 -3.88 -9.87 -7.68
N ALA A 63 -3.32 -11.04 -7.35
CA ALA A 63 -2.72 -11.30 -6.03
C ALA A 63 -1.41 -10.51 -5.82
N SER A 64 -0.66 -10.24 -6.88
CA SER A 64 0.55 -9.43 -6.81
C SER A 64 0.18 -7.96 -6.57
N ASP A 65 -0.86 -7.46 -7.23
CA ASP A 65 -1.37 -6.11 -7.01
C ASP A 65 -1.94 -5.90 -5.61
N THR A 66 -2.60 -6.90 -5.00
CA THR A 66 -3.01 -6.81 -3.59
C THR A 66 -1.81 -6.70 -2.65
N LEU A 67 -0.75 -7.49 -2.88
CA LEU A 67 0.48 -7.42 -2.07
C LEU A 67 1.18 -6.05 -2.22
N ILE A 68 1.21 -5.49 -3.43
CA ILE A 68 1.77 -4.16 -3.68
C ILE A 68 0.94 -3.08 -2.97
N LEU A 69 -0.38 -3.13 -3.05
CA LEU A 69 -1.24 -2.14 -2.37
C LEU A 69 -1.21 -2.28 -0.85
N ILE A 70 -1.08 -3.49 -0.32
CA ILE A 70 -0.87 -3.73 1.12
C ILE A 70 0.47 -3.13 1.55
N SER A 71 1.57 -3.40 0.82
CA SER A 71 2.87 -2.85 1.18
C SER A 71 2.90 -1.31 1.09
N ALA A 72 2.25 -0.73 0.07
CA ALA A 72 2.06 0.71 -0.05
C ALA A 72 1.24 1.29 1.13
N PHE A 73 0.23 0.59 1.63
CA PHE A 73 -0.52 1.00 2.82
C PHE A 73 0.37 1.08 4.07
N PHE A 74 1.25 0.09 4.28
CA PHE A 74 2.15 0.07 5.45
C PHE A 74 3.24 1.14 5.36
N VAL A 75 3.85 1.34 4.19
CA VAL A 75 4.95 2.30 4.01
C VAL A 75 4.44 3.74 3.92
N LEU A 76 3.34 3.95 3.21
CA LEU A 76 2.80 5.27 2.93
C LEU A 76 1.72 5.64 3.95
N SER A 77 0.62 4.89 4.04
CA SER A 77 -0.56 5.34 4.79
C SER A 77 -0.44 5.26 6.31
N LEU A 78 0.17 4.20 6.86
CA LEU A 78 0.32 3.99 8.31
C LEU A 78 0.99 5.14 9.08
N PRO A 79 2.20 5.61 8.69
CA PRO A 79 2.84 6.70 9.42
C PRO A 79 2.04 8.00 9.35
N ARG A 80 1.27 8.23 8.28
CA ARG A 80 0.45 9.44 8.13
C ARG A 80 -0.88 9.36 8.91
N LEU A 81 -1.50 8.19 8.98
CA LEU A 81 -2.65 7.94 9.88
C LEU A 81 -2.24 8.09 11.35
N GLY A 82 -1.03 7.65 11.71
CA GLY A 82 -0.49 7.80 13.06
C GLY A 82 -0.21 9.25 13.45
N GLU A 83 0.22 10.10 12.50
CA GLU A 83 0.31 11.55 12.71
C GLU A 83 -1.07 12.21 12.87
N TYR A 84 -2.06 11.79 12.08
CA TYR A 84 -3.42 12.37 12.09
C TYR A 84 -4.23 12.04 13.34
N LEU A 85 -4.16 10.80 13.82
CA LEU A 85 -4.93 10.34 14.97
C LEU A 85 -4.26 10.67 16.31
N THR A 86 -3.07 11.30 16.31
CA THR A 86 -2.22 11.50 17.52
C THR A 86 -2.07 10.23 18.35
N TRP A 87 -2.18 9.07 17.68
CA TRP A 87 -2.24 7.75 18.30
C TRP A 87 -0.84 7.12 18.22
N TRP A 88 0.06 7.70 19.01
CA TRP A 88 1.46 7.27 19.10
C TRP A 88 1.63 5.79 19.46
N TYR A 89 0.62 5.18 20.09
CA TYR A 89 0.61 3.75 20.43
C TYR A 89 0.46 2.83 19.20
N ALA A 90 -0.26 3.25 18.15
CA ALA A 90 -0.30 2.52 16.88
C ALA A 90 1.00 2.73 16.07
N ASN A 91 1.64 3.88 16.26
CA ASN A 91 2.99 4.15 15.77
C ASN A 91 4.07 3.39 16.56
N TYR A 92 3.78 2.72 17.67
CA TYR A 92 4.75 1.88 18.39
C TYR A 92 5.14 0.62 17.59
N ILE A 93 4.37 0.28 16.55
CA ILE A 93 4.73 -0.74 15.54
C ILE A 93 5.76 -0.19 14.53
N ARG A 94 6.14 1.11 14.59
CA ARG A 94 7.41 1.60 14.00
C ARG A 94 8.58 1.04 14.83
N LEU A 95 8.95 -0.24 14.67
CA LEU A 95 10.29 -0.82 14.96
C LEU A 95 10.29 -2.35 15.11
N VAL A 96 9.25 -3.11 14.74
CA VAL A 96 9.41 -4.58 14.72
C VAL A 96 10.34 -5.06 13.59
N PHE A 97 10.68 -4.17 12.64
CA PHE A 97 11.62 -4.44 11.54
C PHE A 97 12.69 -3.33 11.38
N ALA A 98 13.22 -2.80 12.47
CA ALA A 98 14.54 -2.16 12.47
C ALA A 98 15.38 -2.69 13.62
#